data_AF-A0A8T6V5P4-F1
#
_entry.id   AF-A0A8T6V5P4-F1
#
_cell.length_a   1.000
_cell.length_b   1.000
_cell.length_c   1.000
_cell.angle_alpha   90.00
_cell.angle_beta   90.00
_cell.angle_gamma   90.00
#
_symmetry.space_group_name_H-M   'P 1'
#
loop_
_entity.id
_entity.type
_entity.pdbx_description
1 polymer ?
#
loop_
_entity_poly.entity_id
_entity_poly.type
_entity_poly.pdbx_seq_one_letter_code
_entity_poly.pdbx_strand_id
1 'polypeptide(L)'
;MENIGDDNSWYNEWKTMGFHVEALGNIAERENNKITAASRFLRACNYIQVGERFLQPKDEETHETFKKSVNCFKKAAKLLHWPKIEYVEVPFEGNAMPAYFVSDGEGDQKPVVVYFDGLDSNKELLYFSIVPD
;
A
#
# COMPACT_ATOMS: atom_id res chain seq x y z
N MET A 1 -4.13 -30.77 -7.07
CA MET A 1 -3.69 -30.71 -5.66
C MET A 1 -2.19 -30.40 -5.54
N GLU A 2 -1.48 -29.98 -6.60
CA GLU A 2 -0.01 -29.95 -6.53
C GLU A 2 0.60 -28.83 -5.68
N ASN A 3 -0.10 -27.73 -5.34
CA ASN A 3 0.50 -26.58 -4.64
C ASN A 3 -0.31 -26.11 -3.41
N ILE A 4 -1.03 -27.01 -2.72
CA ILE A 4 -1.78 -26.62 -1.53
C ILE A 4 -0.81 -26.26 -0.41
N GLY A 5 -0.88 -25.02 0.09
CA GLY A 5 -0.04 -24.54 1.20
C GLY A 5 1.39 -24.15 0.78
N ASP A 6 1.66 -23.93 -0.50
CA ASP A 6 2.95 -23.42 -0.97
C ASP A 6 2.97 -21.89 -0.98
N ASP A 7 3.62 -21.32 0.04
CA ASP A 7 3.79 -19.87 0.20
C ASP A 7 4.57 -19.23 -0.95
N ASN A 8 5.48 -19.96 -1.61
CA ASN A 8 6.23 -19.43 -2.76
C ASN A 8 5.32 -19.29 -3.98
N SER A 9 4.48 -20.29 -4.24
CA SER A 9 3.45 -20.21 -5.29
C SER A 9 2.50 -19.05 -5.01
N TRP A 10 2.00 -18.91 -3.78
CA TRP A 10 1.15 -17.79 -3.37
C TRP A 10 1.84 -16.43 -3.62
N TYR A 11 3.04 -16.25 -3.07
CA TYR A 11 3.80 -15.02 -3.21
C TYR A 11 4.03 -14.66 -4.68
N ASN A 12 4.46 -15.62 -5.50
CA ASN A 12 4.80 -15.37 -6.91
C ASN A 12 3.57 -14.95 -7.73
N GLU A 13 2.41 -15.58 -7.53
CA GLU A 13 1.20 -15.23 -8.25
C GLU A 13 0.69 -13.83 -7.87
N TRP A 14 0.65 -13.52 -6.57
CA TRP A 14 0.25 -12.20 -6.08
C TRP A 14 1.22 -11.10 -6.50
N LYS A 15 2.54 -11.34 -6.41
CA LYS A 15 3.59 -10.43 -6.88
C LYS A 15 3.43 -10.15 -8.37
N THR A 16 3.25 -11.20 -9.18
CA THR A 16 3.09 -11.09 -10.63
C THR A 16 1.87 -10.24 -10.99
N MET A 17 0.73 -10.50 -10.35
CA MET A 17 -0.48 -9.70 -10.57
C MET A 17 -0.31 -8.26 -10.07
N GLY A 18 0.33 -8.06 -8.91
CA GLY A 18 0.64 -6.73 -8.39
C GLY A 18 1.48 -5.90 -9.35
N PHE A 19 2.54 -6.48 -9.93
CA PHE A 19 3.39 -5.81 -10.91
C PHE A 19 2.67 -5.54 -12.23
N HIS A 20 1.82 -6.47 -12.68
CA HIS A 20 0.97 -6.25 -13.84
C HIS A 20 0.04 -5.05 -13.63
N VAL A 21 -0.63 -4.98 -12.48
CA VAL A 21 -1.54 -3.87 -12.15
C VAL A 21 -0.79 -2.54 -11.97
N GLU A 22 0.41 -2.55 -11.39
CA GLU A 22 1.28 -1.37 -11.33
C GLU A 22 1.63 -0.88 -12.73
N ALA A 23 1.98 -1.77 -13.67
CA ALA A 23 2.27 -1.41 -15.05
C ALA A 23 1.06 -0.73 -15.72
N LEU A 24 -0.14 -1.24 -15.49
CA LEU A 24 -1.38 -0.60 -15.94
C LEU A 24 -1.58 0.77 -15.26
N GLY A 25 -1.21 0.91 -13.98
CA GLY A 25 -1.25 2.19 -13.26
C GLY A 25 -0.34 3.23 -13.93
N ASN A 26 0.90 2.84 -14.24
CA ASN A 26 1.85 3.68 -14.96
C ASN A 26 1.36 4.07 -16.36
N ILE A 27 0.64 3.19 -17.07
CA ILE A 27 0.02 3.53 -18.37
C ILE A 27 -1.05 4.61 -18.18
N ALA A 28 -1.98 4.41 -17.24
CA ALA A 28 -3.03 5.40 -16.97
C ALA A 28 -2.46 6.75 -16.50
N GLU A 29 -1.40 6.73 -15.70
CA GLU A 29 -0.71 7.96 -15.24
C GLU A 29 -0.15 8.75 -16.43
N ARG A 30 0.52 8.08 -17.39
CA ARG A 30 1.03 8.72 -18.61
C ARG A 30 -0.07 9.27 -19.51
N GLU A 31 -1.25 8.65 -19.51
CA GLU A 31 -2.44 9.13 -20.22
C GLU A 31 -3.21 10.21 -19.46
N ASN A 32 -2.70 10.69 -18.31
CA ASN A 32 -3.33 11.65 -17.41
C ASN A 32 -4.69 11.19 -16.83
N ASN A 33 -4.94 9.87 -16.82
CA ASN A 33 -6.11 9.24 -16.21
C ASN A 33 -5.88 9.02 -14.71
N LYS A 34 -5.79 10.12 -13.93
CA LYS A 34 -5.31 10.12 -12.53
C LYS A 34 -6.08 9.18 -11.59
N ILE A 35 -7.41 9.18 -11.64
CA ILE A 35 -8.24 8.32 -10.76
C ILE A 35 -8.00 6.84 -11.07
N THR A 36 -7.98 6.48 -12.36
CA THR A 36 -7.66 5.12 -12.82
C THR A 36 -6.26 4.71 -12.38
N ALA A 37 -5.28 5.60 -12.53
CA ALA A 37 -3.90 5.35 -12.12
C ALA A 37 -3.80 5.12 -10.60
N ALA A 38 -4.42 5.98 -9.79
CA ALA A 38 -4.46 5.85 -8.34
C ALA A 38 -5.11 4.52 -7.90
N SER A 39 -6.28 4.18 -8.46
CA SER A 39 -6.98 2.93 -8.16
C SER A 39 -6.10 1.70 -8.46
N ARG A 40 -5.39 1.72 -9.59
CA ARG A 40 -4.46 0.65 -9.97
C ARG A 40 -3.26 0.58 -9.01
N PHE A 41 -2.67 1.72 -8.64
CA PHE A 41 -1.55 1.72 -7.69
C PHE A 41 -1.96 1.24 -6.30
N LEU A 42 -3.14 1.62 -5.79
CA LEU A 42 -3.67 1.08 -4.53
C LEU A 42 -3.87 -0.43 -4.60
N ARG A 43 -4.45 -0.93 -5.69
CA ARG A 43 -4.64 -2.37 -5.91
C ARG A 43 -3.32 -3.13 -6.02
N ALA A 44 -2.33 -2.57 -6.72
CA ALA A 44 -0.99 -3.14 -6.81
C ALA A 44 -0.33 -3.23 -5.43
N CYS A 45 -0.43 -2.17 -4.62
CA CYS A 45 0.05 -2.18 -3.23
C CYS A 45 -0.61 -3.32 -2.43
N ASN A 46 -1.93 -3.40 -2.46
CA ASN A 46 -2.68 -4.43 -1.75
C ASN A 46 -2.26 -5.84 -2.19
N TYR A 47 -2.19 -6.09 -3.50
CA TYR A 47 -1.86 -7.41 -4.04
C TYR A 47 -0.46 -7.87 -3.63
N ILE A 48 0.52 -6.97 -3.74
CA ILE A 48 1.90 -7.29 -3.35
C ILE A 48 1.99 -7.62 -1.86
N GLN A 49 1.38 -6.80 -0.99
CA GLN A 49 1.46 -7.01 0.46
C GLN A 49 0.67 -8.23 0.94
N VAL A 50 -0.46 -8.55 0.30
CA VAL A 50 -1.19 -9.81 0.57
C VAL A 50 -0.37 -11.04 0.18
N GLY A 51 0.36 -10.97 -0.94
CA GLY A 51 1.25 -12.04 -1.39
C GLY A 51 2.44 -12.27 -0.45
N GLU A 52 3.05 -11.19 0.03
CA GLU A 52 4.27 -11.24 0.83
C GLU A 52 4.05 -11.63 2.29
N ARG A 53 2.82 -11.47 2.81
CA ARG A 53 2.49 -11.63 4.24
C ARG A 53 2.88 -12.97 4.86
N PHE A 54 2.76 -14.08 4.12
CA PHE A 54 3.01 -15.43 4.63
C PHE A 54 4.40 -15.96 4.29
N LEU A 55 5.16 -15.26 3.44
CA LEU A 55 6.46 -15.73 3.00
C LEU A 55 7.51 -15.59 4.11
N GLN A 56 8.13 -16.71 4.49
CA GLN A 56 9.19 -16.77 5.49
C GLN A 56 10.28 -17.77 5.06
N PRO A 57 11.57 -17.47 5.31
CA PRO A 57 12.10 -16.20 5.79
C PRO A 57 12.04 -15.11 4.73
N LYS A 58 12.02 -13.84 5.17
CA LYS A 58 12.16 -12.69 4.26
C LYS A 58 13.62 -12.50 3.84
N ASP A 59 13.82 -12.19 2.57
CA ASP A 59 15.12 -11.87 1.97
C ASP A 59 15.11 -10.47 1.31
N GLU A 60 16.24 -10.10 0.67
CA GLU A 60 16.37 -8.80 0.01
C GLU A 60 15.35 -8.59 -1.12
N GLU A 61 14.98 -9.65 -1.87
CA GLU A 61 13.98 -9.54 -2.94
C GLU A 61 12.60 -9.20 -2.35
N THR A 62 12.22 -9.88 -1.26
CA THR A 62 10.96 -9.61 -0.58
C THR A 62 10.90 -8.21 0.00
N HIS A 63 12.02 -7.70 0.56
CA HIS A 63 12.11 -6.33 1.04
C HIS A 63 11.98 -5.30 -0.09
N GLU A 64 12.63 -5.50 -1.23
CA GLU A 64 12.49 -4.62 -2.40
C GLU A 64 11.07 -4.65 -2.98
N THR A 65 10.46 -5.83 -3.01
CA THR A 65 9.07 -6.01 -3.40
C THR A 65 8.12 -5.26 -2.45
N PHE A 66 8.36 -5.33 -1.14
CA PHE A 66 7.60 -4.57 -0.15
C PHE A 66 7.78 -3.06 -0.36
N LYS A 67 9.02 -2.55 -0.52
CA LYS A 67 9.29 -1.12 -0.80
C LYS A 67 8.56 -0.65 -2.07
N LYS A 68 8.50 -1.47 -3.10
CA LYS A 68 7.76 -1.19 -4.33
C LYS A 68 6.25 -1.06 -4.10
N SER A 69 5.66 -1.91 -3.23
CA SER A 69 4.25 -1.79 -2.83
C SER A 69 3.96 -0.46 -2.12
N VAL A 70 4.81 -0.06 -1.17
CA VAL A 70 4.73 1.23 -0.46
C VAL A 70 4.82 2.40 -1.44
N ASN A 71 5.70 2.30 -2.46
CA ASN A 71 5.82 3.31 -3.50
C ASN A 71 4.55 3.42 -4.37
N CYS A 72 3.86 2.30 -4.64
CA CYS A 72 2.55 2.34 -5.30
C CYS A 72 1.54 3.13 -4.47
N PHE A 73 1.44 2.86 -3.17
CA PHE A 73 0.56 3.60 -2.28
C PHE A 73 0.89 5.11 -2.28
N LYS A 74 2.18 5.46 -2.14
CA LYS A 74 2.63 6.86 -2.20
C LYS A 74 2.29 7.54 -3.53
N LYS A 75 2.37 6.83 -4.66
CA LYS A 75 1.92 7.36 -5.96
C LYS A 75 0.43 7.62 -5.99
N ALA A 76 -0.38 6.67 -5.52
CA ALA A 76 -1.82 6.85 -5.43
C ALA A 76 -2.20 8.06 -4.57
N ALA A 77 -1.58 8.21 -3.39
CA ALA A 77 -1.81 9.33 -2.49
C ALA A 77 -1.54 10.70 -3.15
N LYS A 78 -0.55 10.79 -4.04
CA LYS A 78 -0.25 12.03 -4.80
C LYS A 78 -1.25 12.31 -5.93
N LEU A 79 -1.93 11.29 -6.44
CA LEU A 79 -2.86 11.38 -7.57
C LEU A 79 -4.30 11.63 -7.14
N LEU A 80 -4.67 11.18 -5.94
CA LEU A 80 -5.99 11.38 -5.35
C LEU A 80 -6.12 12.81 -4.82
N HIS A 81 -7.26 13.44 -5.12
CA HIS A 81 -7.63 14.73 -4.55
C HIS A 81 -8.50 14.57 -3.30
N TRP A 82 -9.28 13.49 -3.23
CA TRP A 82 -10.11 13.15 -2.09
C TRP A 82 -10.21 11.62 -1.91
N PRO A 83 -10.08 11.09 -0.69
CA PRO A 83 -9.61 11.81 0.51
C PRO A 83 -8.17 12.29 0.33
N LYS A 84 -7.76 13.30 1.09
CA LYS A 84 -6.38 13.76 1.12
C LYS A 84 -5.56 12.77 1.93
N ILE A 85 -4.52 12.20 1.32
CA ILE A 85 -3.65 11.20 1.95
C ILE A 85 -2.23 11.74 1.99
N GLU A 86 -1.68 11.89 3.19
CA GLU A 86 -0.34 12.45 3.40
C GLU A 86 0.54 11.40 4.06
N TYR A 87 1.69 11.10 3.45
CA TYR A 87 2.73 10.32 4.11
C TYR A 87 3.46 11.23 5.11
N VAL A 88 3.48 10.83 6.37
CA VAL A 88 4.11 11.58 7.45
C VAL A 88 5.13 10.70 8.18
N GLU A 89 6.15 11.33 8.74
CA GLU A 89 7.18 10.67 9.54
C GLU A 89 7.11 11.20 10.97
N VAL A 90 6.59 10.38 11.88
CA VAL A 90 6.36 10.73 13.28
C VAL A 90 7.64 10.52 14.07
N PRO A 91 8.24 11.55 14.70
CA PRO A 91 9.47 11.39 15.48
C PRO A 91 9.26 10.42 16.65
N PHE A 92 10.16 9.45 16.80
CA PHE A 92 10.10 8.46 17.88
C PHE A 92 11.50 7.89 18.16
N GLU A 93 11.97 8.00 19.41
CA GLU A 93 13.23 7.40 19.89
C GLU A 93 14.45 7.65 18.98
N GLY A 94 14.62 8.89 18.51
CA GLY A 94 15.74 9.25 17.62
C GLY A 94 15.59 8.75 16.17
N ASN A 95 14.48 8.11 15.84
CA ASN A 95 14.08 7.69 14.51
C ASN A 95 12.75 8.34 14.12
N ALA A 96 12.22 7.94 12.96
CA ALA A 96 10.89 8.34 12.54
C ALA A 96 10.04 7.11 12.19
N MET A 97 8.79 7.12 12.66
CA MET A 97 7.79 6.11 12.35
C MET A 97 6.93 6.59 11.18
N PRO A 98 6.92 5.86 10.04
CA PRO A 98 6.12 6.25 8.90
C PRO A 98 4.63 6.00 9.16
N ALA A 99 3.78 6.96 8.82
CA ALA A 99 2.33 6.86 8.92
C ALA A 99 1.64 7.53 7.72
N TYR A 100 0.35 7.26 7.57
CA TYR A 100 -0.52 7.99 6.64
C TYR A 100 -1.53 8.81 7.43
N PHE A 101 -1.59 10.10 7.15
CA PHE A 101 -2.65 10.99 7.63
C PHE A 101 -3.71 11.10 6.54
N VAL A 102 -4.93 10.65 6.85
CA VAL A 102 -6.07 10.70 5.93
C VAL A 102 -7.07 11.71 6.45
N SER A 103 -7.45 12.67 5.61
CA SER A 103 -8.42 13.71 5.95
C SER A 103 -9.29 14.04 4.74
N ASP A 104 -10.37 14.79 4.96
CA ASP A 104 -11.15 15.38 3.87
C ASP A 104 -10.50 16.64 3.28
N GLY A 105 -9.35 17.06 3.81
CA GLY A 105 -8.59 18.22 3.35
C GLY A 105 -9.13 19.57 3.82
N GLU A 106 -10.17 19.60 4.67
CA GLU A 106 -10.83 20.83 5.10
C GLU A 106 -10.78 21.03 6.62
N GLY A 107 -10.41 22.23 7.06
CA GLY A 107 -10.49 22.68 8.46
C GLY A 107 -9.42 22.11 9.39
N ASP A 108 -9.14 22.84 10.47
CA ASP A 108 -7.95 22.61 11.31
C ASP A 108 -8.24 21.89 12.65
N GLN A 109 -9.51 21.61 12.98
CA GLN A 109 -9.91 21.08 14.28
C GLN A 109 -10.99 20.00 14.19
N LYS A 110 -10.64 18.88 13.57
CA LYS A 110 -11.49 17.68 13.52
C LYS A 110 -10.99 16.61 14.49
N PRO A 111 -11.88 15.77 15.04
CA PRO A 111 -11.44 14.58 15.76
C PRO A 111 -10.54 13.72 14.88
N VAL A 112 -9.44 13.22 15.45
CA VAL A 112 -8.49 12.33 14.76
C VAL A 112 -8.44 11.02 15.53
N VAL A 113 -8.50 9.91 14.78
CA VAL A 113 -8.26 8.57 15.32
C VAL A 113 -6.87 8.16 14.91
N VAL A 114 -6.05 7.79 15.89
CA VAL A 114 -4.76 7.14 15.65
C VAL A 114 -5.00 5.63 15.67
N TYR A 115 -4.74 4.96 14.55
CA TYR A 115 -4.94 3.53 14.42
C TYR A 115 -3.58 2.83 14.37
N PHE A 116 -3.41 1.81 15.21
CA PHE A 116 -2.24 0.94 15.22
C PHE A 116 -2.63 -0.47 14.76
N ASP A 117 -1.81 -1.08 13.92
CA ASP A 117 -1.95 -2.47 13.52
C ASP A 117 -1.43 -3.45 14.59
N GLY A 118 -1.75 -4.73 14.40
CA GLY A 118 -1.14 -5.84 15.12
C GLY A 118 -0.01 -6.49 14.32
N LEU A 119 0.44 -7.67 14.76
CA LEU A 119 1.63 -8.36 14.20
C LEU A 119 1.60 -8.55 12.68
N ASP A 120 0.43 -8.88 12.13
CA ASP A 120 0.31 -9.35 10.74
C ASP A 120 -0.18 -8.27 9.77
N SER A 121 -0.26 -7.01 10.18
CA SER A 121 -0.75 -5.90 9.36
C SER A 121 0.33 -4.84 9.18
N ASN A 122 -0.01 -3.77 8.46
CA ASN A 122 0.78 -2.55 8.35
C ASN A 122 -0.16 -1.38 8.00
N LYS A 123 0.36 -0.15 8.02
CA LYS A 123 -0.40 1.07 7.71
C LYS A 123 -1.10 1.07 6.34
N GLU A 124 -0.54 0.46 5.30
CA GLU A 124 -1.20 0.35 3.99
C GLU A 124 -2.37 -0.63 4.02
N LEU A 125 -2.21 -1.80 4.65
CA LEU A 125 -3.29 -2.78 4.80
C LEU A 125 -4.44 -2.27 5.65
N LEU A 126 -4.12 -1.50 6.70
CA LEU A 126 -5.13 -0.85 7.53
C LEU A 126 -5.95 0.15 6.73
N TYR A 127 -5.32 0.97 5.87
CA TYR A 127 -6.04 1.92 5.02
C TYR A 127 -7.18 1.23 4.26
N PHE A 128 -6.92 0.08 3.64
CA PHE A 128 -7.93 -0.67 2.88
C PHE A 128 -9.07 -1.26 3.73
N SER A 129 -8.89 -1.32 5.05
CA SER A 129 -9.85 -1.92 5.98
C SER A 129 -10.69 -0.88 6.73
N ILE A 130 -10.16 0.34 6.90
CA ILE A 130 -10.77 1.35 7.78
C ILE A 130 -11.21 2.61 7.02
N VAL A 131 -10.63 2.90 5.85
CA VAL A 131 -11.02 4.04 5.04
C VAL A 131 -12.12 3.58 4.08
N PRO A 132 -13.34 4.15 4.15
CA PRO A 132 -14.43 3.80 3.25
C PRO A 132 -14.10 4.20 1.80
N ASP A 133 -14.71 3.46 0.86
CA ASP A 133 -14.66 3.75 -0.58
C ASP A 133 -15.21 5.15 -0.94
#